data_AF-A0A259T5E8-F1
#
_entry.id   AF-A0A259T5E8-F1
#
_cell.length_a   1.000
_cell.length_b   1.000
_cell.length_c   1.000
_cell.angle_alpha   90.00
_cell.angle_beta   90.00
_cell.angle_gamma   90.00
#
_symmetry.space_group_name_H-M   'P 1'
#
loop_
_entity.id
_entity.type
_entity.pdbx_description
1 polymer ?
#
loop_
_entity_poly.entity_id
_entity_poly.type
_entity_poly.pdbx_seq_one_letter_code
_entity_poly.pdbx_strand_id
1 'polypeptide(L)'
;MGEIRKTYSVEFKQKAVQMYLHKGMGYKSVAKELGITHKSVQRWVKYFQEEGTHGLEEKRGKAGGPLKGRPRTREQSVEAELHRLRAENEYLKKLWALQRGEGEGGSRPSK
;
A
#
# COMPACT_ATOMS: atom_id res chain seq x y z
N MET A 1 10.53 -2.38 21.58
CA MET A 1 10.76 -2.27 20.12
C MET A 1 9.95 -3.36 19.43
N GLY A 2 9.19 -3.06 18.38
CA GLY A 2 8.41 -4.08 17.66
C GLY A 2 9.30 -4.86 16.69
N GLU A 3 9.38 -6.18 16.84
CA GLU A 3 10.14 -7.04 15.94
C GLU A 3 9.55 -7.01 14.52
N ILE A 4 10.41 -6.79 13.52
CA ILE A 4 10.02 -6.83 12.10
C ILE A 4 9.58 -8.25 11.78
N ARG A 5 8.30 -8.41 11.42
CA ARG A 5 7.73 -9.72 11.07
C ARG A 5 8.30 -10.18 9.73
N LYS A 6 9.01 -11.31 9.72
CA LYS A 6 9.48 -11.98 8.50
C LYS A 6 8.30 -12.34 7.60
N THR A 7 8.36 -11.93 6.33
CA THR A 7 7.41 -12.30 5.28
C THR A 7 8.00 -13.45 4.45
N TYR A 8 7.13 -14.31 3.94
CA TYR A 8 7.52 -15.47 3.12
C TYR A 8 6.73 -15.44 1.82
N SER A 9 7.38 -15.80 0.71
CA SER A 9 6.72 -15.92 -0.59
C SER A 9 5.69 -17.05 -0.58
N VAL A 10 4.71 -16.96 -1.47
CA VAL A 10 3.65 -17.98 -1.60
C VAL A 10 4.25 -19.35 -1.95
N GLU A 11 5.24 -19.38 -2.84
CA GLU A 11 5.95 -20.61 -3.21
C GLU A 11 6.65 -21.26 -2.00
N PHE A 12 7.26 -20.46 -1.13
CA PHE A 12 7.89 -20.96 0.09
C PHE A 12 6.86 -21.57 1.04
N LYS A 13 5.70 -20.91 1.20
CA LYS A 13 4.59 -21.41 2.01
C LYS A 13 4.01 -22.71 1.44
N GLN A 14 3.86 -22.80 0.12
CA GLN A 14 3.42 -24.01 -0.57
C GLN A 14 4.39 -25.16 -0.38
N LYS A 15 5.69 -24.92 -0.51
CA LYS A 15 6.73 -25.94 -0.27
C LYS A 15 6.63 -26.51 1.15
N ALA A 16 6.40 -25.66 2.15
CA ALA A 16 6.20 -26.09 3.53
C ALA A 16 4.98 -27.00 3.70
N VAL A 17 3.85 -26.62 3.09
CA VAL A 17 2.60 -27.38 3.15
C VAL A 17 2.74 -28.71 2.38
N GLN A 18 3.40 -28.70 1.23
CA GLN A 18 3.63 -29.90 0.43
C GLN A 18 4.55 -30.89 1.16
N MET A 19 5.58 -30.42 1.87
CA MET A 19 6.41 -31.29 2.70
C MET A 19 5.63 -31.91 3.85
N TYR A 20 4.67 -31.19 4.44
CA TYR A 20 3.77 -31.73 5.44
C TYR A 20 2.86 -32.81 4.85
N LEU A 21 2.18 -32.52 3.74
CA LEU A 21 1.21 -33.43 3.12
C LEU A 21 1.85 -34.65 2.46
N HIS A 22 2.98 -34.48 1.78
CA HIS A 22 3.59 -35.52 0.94
C HIS A 22 4.60 -36.40 1.70
N LYS A 23 5.35 -35.84 2.66
CA LYS A 23 6.32 -36.61 3.45
C LYS A 23 5.77 -37.07 4.81
N GLY A 24 4.51 -36.74 5.15
CA GLY A 24 3.91 -37.05 6.45
C GLY A 24 4.68 -36.44 7.63
N MET A 25 5.48 -35.41 7.39
CA MET A 25 6.33 -34.81 8.40
C MET A 25 5.52 -33.93 9.35
N GLY A 26 5.74 -34.07 10.66
CA GLY A 26 5.11 -33.20 11.65
C GLY A 26 5.55 -31.73 11.51
N TYR A 27 4.72 -30.81 12.02
CA TYR A 27 4.96 -29.36 11.95
C TYR A 27 6.35 -28.93 12.43
N LYS A 28 6.89 -29.60 13.47
CA LYS A 28 8.22 -29.32 14.03
C LYS A 28 9.35 -29.74 13.08
N SER A 29 9.19 -30.85 12.37
CA SER A 29 10.20 -31.37 11.44
C SER A 29 10.28 -30.49 10.20
N VAL A 30 9.13 -30.13 9.61
CA VAL A 30 9.07 -29.18 8.48
C VAL A 30 9.66 -27.83 8.86
N ALA A 31 9.36 -27.35 10.06
CA ALA A 31 9.89 -26.11 10.60
C ALA A 31 11.42 -26.14 10.76
N LYS A 32 11.99 -27.26 11.23
CA LYS A 32 13.43 -27.46 11.35
C LYS A 32 14.12 -27.51 9.98
N GLU A 33 13.54 -28.21 9.01
CA GLU A 33 14.07 -28.33 7.64
C GLU A 33 14.08 -26.97 6.92
N LEU A 34 13.07 -26.13 7.16
CA LEU A 34 12.94 -24.80 6.56
C LEU A 34 13.55 -23.66 7.40
N GLY A 35 14.03 -23.94 8.61
CA GLY A 35 14.56 -22.91 9.52
C GLY A 35 13.51 -21.89 10.00
N ILE A 36 12.23 -22.29 10.09
CA ILE A 36 11.11 -21.44 10.48
C ILE A 36 10.45 -21.92 11.77
N THR A 37 9.51 -21.14 12.30
CA THR A 37 8.72 -21.54 13.47
C THR A 37 7.63 -22.54 13.09
N HIS A 38 7.44 -23.60 13.88
CA HIS A 38 6.35 -24.58 13.69
C HIS A 38 4.95 -23.95 13.65
N LYS A 39 4.72 -22.87 14.39
CA LYS A 39 3.46 -22.11 14.35
C LYS A 39 3.16 -21.50 12.98
N SER A 40 4.20 -21.12 12.22
CA SER A 40 4.06 -20.60 10.86
C SER A 40 3.60 -21.70 9.91
N VAL A 41 4.21 -22.89 9.99
CA VAL A 41 3.82 -24.06 9.21
C VAL A 41 2.37 -24.46 9.51
N GLN A 42 2.01 -24.56 10.79
CA GLN A 42 0.65 -24.91 11.20
C GLN A 42 -0.39 -23.93 10.64
N ARG A 43 -0.10 -22.62 10.69
CA ARG A 43 -0.98 -21.60 10.13
C ARG A 43 -1.14 -21.76 8.61
N TRP A 44 -0.05 -21.99 7.89
CA TRP A 44 -0.10 -22.18 6.43
C TRP A 44 -0.86 -23.45 6.04
N VAL A 45 -0.65 -24.56 6.74
CA VAL A 45 -1.41 -25.80 6.51
C VAL A 45 -2.90 -25.57 6.75
N LYS A 46 -3.27 -24.87 7.83
CA LYS A 46 -4.66 -24.51 8.10
C LYS A 46 -5.27 -23.67 6.97
N TYR A 47 -4.61 -22.59 6.56
CA TYR A 47 -5.11 -21.74 5.48
C TYR A 47 -5.18 -22.47 4.14
N PHE A 48 -4.25 -23.40 3.89
CA PHE A 48 -4.31 -24.25 2.71
C PHE A 48 -5.48 -25.23 2.74
N GLN A 49 -5.85 -25.75 3.91
CA GLN A 49 -7.03 -26.60 4.06
C GLN A 49 -8.34 -25.82 3.91
N GLU A 50 -8.38 -24.55 4.36
CA GLU A 50 -9.58 -23.71 4.30
C GLU A 50 -9.79 -23.06 2.94
N GLU A 51 -8.74 -22.47 2.35
CA GLU A 51 -8.81 -21.63 1.14
C GLU A 51 -7.88 -22.11 0.02
N GLY A 52 -7.21 -23.26 0.17
CA GLY A 52 -6.26 -23.76 -0.82
C GLY A 52 -5.04 -22.86 -0.99
N THR A 53 -4.56 -22.74 -2.23
CA THR A 53 -3.42 -21.87 -2.58
C THR A 53 -3.68 -20.39 -2.27
N HIS A 54 -4.93 -19.94 -2.34
CA HIS A 54 -5.32 -18.56 -2.04
C HIS A 54 -5.12 -18.21 -0.56
N GLY A 55 -5.29 -19.18 0.34
CA GLY A 55 -5.03 -18.99 1.78
C GLY A 55 -3.56 -18.73 2.12
N LEU A 56 -2.63 -19.09 1.23
CA LEU A 56 -1.20 -18.84 1.40
C LEU A 56 -0.78 -17.45 0.90
N GLU A 57 -1.64 -16.78 0.14
CA GLU A 57 -1.36 -15.47 -0.41
C GLU A 57 -1.30 -14.41 0.70
N GLU A 58 -0.33 -13.49 0.60
CA GLU A 58 -0.20 -12.42 1.59
C GLU A 58 -1.28 -11.36 1.34
N LYS A 59 -2.35 -11.41 2.14
CA LYS A 59 -3.46 -10.44 2.09
C LYS A 59 -3.10 -9.10 2.76
N ARG A 60 -1.99 -9.00 3.50
CA ARG A 60 -1.54 -7.73 4.10
C ARG A 60 -1.17 -6.72 3.03
N GLY A 61 -1.78 -5.53 3.12
CA GLY A 61 -1.59 -4.46 2.15
C GLY A 61 -2.57 -4.49 0.97
N LYS A 62 -3.40 -5.54 0.83
CA LYS A 62 -4.49 -5.62 -0.16
C LYS A 62 -5.86 -5.19 0.41
N ALA A 63 -5.89 -4.52 1.56
CA ALA A 63 -7.10 -3.83 2.00
C ALA A 63 -7.31 -2.61 1.08
N GLY A 64 -8.18 -2.76 0.09
CA GLY A 64 -8.76 -1.66 -0.70
C GLY A 64 -9.75 -0.84 0.12
N GLY A 65 -9.38 -0.48 1.34
CA GLY A 65 -10.13 0.50 2.12
C GLY A 65 -9.69 1.92 1.73
N PRO A 66 -10.50 2.95 2.03
CA PRO A 66 -10.23 4.35 1.67
C PRO A 66 -8.95 4.95 2.28
N LEU A 67 -8.19 4.15 3.04
CA LEU A 67 -6.91 4.52 3.67
C LEU A 67 -5.68 4.03 2.88
N LYS A 68 -5.86 3.46 1.68
CA LYS A 68 -4.77 3.09 0.78
C LYS A 68 -4.13 4.35 0.20
N GLY A 69 -2.98 4.76 0.77
CA GLY A 69 -2.18 5.85 0.22
C GLY A 69 -1.96 7.04 1.14
N ARG A 70 -1.90 6.86 2.47
CA ARG A 70 -1.17 7.82 3.29
C ARG A 70 0.33 7.50 3.17
N PRO A 71 1.12 8.15 2.30
CA PRO A 71 2.56 8.04 2.36
C PRO A 71 3.01 8.54 3.73
N ARG A 72 3.91 7.80 4.39
CA ARG A 72 4.50 8.23 5.67
C ARG A 72 5.46 9.41 5.48
N THR A 73 5.80 9.73 4.24
CA THR A 73 6.59 10.89 3.84
C THR A 73 5.67 11.86 3.11
N ARG A 74 5.70 13.13 3.51
CA ARG A 74 4.82 14.20 3.02
C ARG A 74 5.21 14.60 1.60
N GLU A 75 4.83 13.78 0.62
CA GLU A 75 4.74 14.25 -0.76
C GLU A 75 3.34 14.84 -0.89
N GLN A 76 3.28 16.18 -0.84
CA GLN A 76 2.06 16.93 -1.03
C GLN A 76 1.53 16.55 -2.42
N SER A 77 0.36 15.91 -2.47
CA SER A 77 -0.26 15.51 -3.74
C SER A 77 -0.27 16.72 -4.69
N VAL A 78 0.23 16.54 -5.91
CA VAL A 78 0.29 17.57 -6.95
C VAL A 78 -1.10 18.23 -7.15
N GLU A 79 -2.16 17.48 -6.91
CA GLU A 79 -3.55 17.96 -6.97
C GLU A 79 -3.92 18.89 -5.81
N ALA A 80 -3.41 18.62 -4.60
CA ALA A 80 -3.55 19.51 -3.45
C ALA A 80 -2.70 20.79 -3.63
N GLU A 81 -1.51 20.65 -4.23
CA GLU A 81 -0.66 21.78 -4.63
C GLU A 81 -1.39 22.63 -5.69
N LEU A 82 -2.02 22.03 -6.70
CA LEU A 82 -2.83 22.72 -7.71
C LEU A 82 -4.02 23.46 -7.08
N HIS A 83 -4.73 22.82 -6.15
CA HIS A 83 -5.86 23.44 -5.48
C HIS A 83 -5.41 24.64 -4.62
N ARG A 84 -4.30 24.50 -3.88
CA ARG A 84 -3.70 25.59 -3.10
C ARG A 84 -3.23 26.73 -4.00
N LEU A 85 -2.47 26.42 -5.05
CA LEU A 85 -1.96 27.40 -6.01
C LEU A 85 -3.10 28.12 -6.75
N ARG A 86 -4.21 27.43 -7.04
CA ARG A 86 -5.40 28.05 -7.64
C ARG A 86 -6.06 29.02 -6.68
N ALA A 87 -6.25 28.63 -5.42
CA ALA A 87 -6.81 29.51 -4.39
C ALA A 87 -5.90 30.73 -4.14
N GLU A 88 -4.58 30.52 -4.12
CA GLU A 88 -3.59 31.60 -3.97
C GLU A 88 -3.59 32.53 -5.19
N ASN A 89 -3.64 31.99 -6.41
CA ASN A 89 -3.78 32.79 -7.63
C ASN A 89 -5.09 33.58 -7.65
N GLU A 90 -6.19 32.98 -7.21
CA GLU A 90 -7.48 33.65 -7.17
C GLU A 90 -7.47 34.79 -6.14
N TYR A 91 -6.90 34.56 -4.96
CA TYR A 91 -6.73 35.58 -3.93
C TYR A 91 -5.85 36.74 -4.41
N LEU A 92 -4.70 36.44 -5.04
CA LEU A 92 -3.81 37.46 -5.61
C LEU A 92 -4.49 38.23 -6.75
N LYS A 93 -5.26 37.58 -7.61
CA LYS A 93 -6.06 38.24 -8.66
C LYS A 93 -7.10 39.18 -8.08
N LYS A 94 -7.80 38.78 -7.02
CA LYS A 94 -8.78 39.63 -6.32
C LYS A 94 -8.10 40.85 -5.67
N LEU A 95 -6.96 40.66 -5.02
CA LEU A 95 -6.19 41.77 -4.45
C LEU A 95 -5.68 42.72 -5.55
N TRP A 96 -5.20 42.22 -6.68
CA TRP A 96 -4.80 43.05 -7.80
C TRP A 96 -5.98 43.80 -8.45
N ALA A 97 -7.16 43.19 -8.49
CA ALA A 97 -8.39 43.83 -8.94
C ALA A 97 -8.88 44.92 -7.96
N LEU A 98 -8.55 44.81 -6.67
CA LEU A 98 -8.81 45.85 -5.67
C LEU A 98 -7.77 46.98 -5.75
N GLN A 99 -6.52 46.65 -6.07
CA GLN A 99 -5.41 47.62 -6.19
C GLN A 99 -5.47 48.45 -7.48
N ARG A 100 -5.95 47.85 -8.58
CA ARG A 100 -6.34 48.56 -9.80
C ARG A 100 -7.85 48.76 -9.76
N GLY A 101 -8.33 49.87 -9.18
CA GLY A 101 -9.74 50.23 -9.27
C GLY A 101 -10.25 50.04 -10.70
N GLU A 102 -11.31 49.23 -10.83
CA GLU A 102 -12.03 48.74 -12.02
C GLU A 102 -11.58 49.23 -13.41
N GLY A 103 -11.40 48.29 -14.35
CA GLY A 103 -11.26 48.61 -15.77
C GLY A 103 -11.26 47.37 -16.67
N GLU A 104 -12.41 47.04 -17.25
CA GLU A 104 -12.47 46.30 -18.52
C GLU A 104 -11.67 47.08 -19.57
N GLY A 105 -10.78 46.40 -20.30
CA GLY A 105 -10.07 47.00 -21.42
C GLY A 105 -8.66 46.46 -21.60
N GLY A 106 -8.51 45.49 -22.49
CA GLY A 106 -7.19 44.95 -22.81
C GLY A 106 -7.20 43.83 -23.84
N SER A 107 -7.89 44.03 -24.97
CA SER A 107 -7.56 43.27 -26.16
C SER A 107 -6.10 43.56 -26.55
N ARG A 108 -5.28 42.50 -26.62
CA ARG A 108 -4.22 42.30 -27.62
C ARG A 108 -3.57 40.93 -27.40
N PRO A 109 -3.79 39.99 -28.34
CA PRO A 109 -2.69 39.22 -28.86
C PRO A 109 -2.41 39.68 -30.30
N SER A 110 -1.13 39.90 -30.56
CA SER A 110 -0.57 40.24 -31.85
C SER A 110 -0.69 39.07 -32.84
N LYS A 111 -1.42 39.25 -33.94
CA LYS A 111 -0.94 39.08 -35.34
C LYS A 111 -2.02 39.52 -36.31
#